data_AF-A0AAJ8AXJ1-F1
#
_entry.id   AF-A0AAJ8AXJ1-F1
#
_cell.length_a   1.000
_cell.length_b   1.000
_cell.length_c   1.000
_cell.angle_alpha   90.00
_cell.angle_beta   90.00
_cell.angle_gamma   90.00
#
_symmetry.space_group_name_H-M   'P 1'
#
loop_
_entity.id
_entity.type
_entity.pdbx_description
1 polymer ?
#
loop_
_entity_poly.entity_id
_entity_poly.type
_entity_poly.pdbx_seq_one_letter_code
_entity_poly.pdbx_strand_id
1 'polypeptide(L)'
;MSATNKNQEKEHAGAPNDSDDDFKYEEVSLEDDWSLTEGEEDLDATVKAIQNRAEANARAATSKRKTHQPEAVDDFLRNFLFHAGMTETLDCFQTEWTEMMQKGLVDAERVGVVPDVYIDNLRLDSELKNAQREREEYRLAASAAAETLVRVQKARDFHRLQHKRVVQEKNRLIEEIRRLKVQCNNYEPAIKRMNEKYHAVLKQTVLVTLERDKALGRVNRQSAQDNTHFCGDAGEEEINKKGEASVKGTTRPVTQPKSPTSRPHRESD
;
A
#
# COMPACT_ATOMS: atom_id res chain seq x y z
N MET A 1 -6.46 48.23 47.31
CA MET A 1 -7.62 48.60 46.47
C MET A 1 -7.13 48.60 45.03
N SER A 2 -7.26 47.45 44.35
CA SER A 2 -8.24 47.20 43.28
C SER A 2 -7.61 47.52 41.91
N ALA A 3 -6.94 46.57 41.26
CA ALA A 3 -7.51 45.54 40.36
C ALA A 3 -8.13 46.12 39.09
N THR A 4 -7.51 45.89 37.93
CA THR A 4 -8.21 45.25 36.79
C THR A 4 -7.23 44.63 35.80
N ASN A 5 -7.24 43.30 35.76
CA ASN A 5 -6.78 42.46 34.67
C ASN A 5 -7.52 42.79 33.37
N LYS A 6 -6.82 42.76 32.23
CA LYS A 6 -7.44 42.52 30.92
C LYS A 6 -6.67 41.40 30.21
N ASN A 7 -7.18 40.18 30.40
CA ASN A 7 -6.90 39.03 29.56
C ASN A 7 -7.38 39.33 28.14
N GLN A 8 -6.54 39.04 27.14
CA GLN A 8 -6.99 38.73 25.79
C GLN A 8 -6.51 37.31 25.47
N GLU A 9 -7.43 36.37 25.71
CA GLU A 9 -7.44 35.07 25.03
C GLU A 9 -7.46 35.33 23.53
N LYS A 10 -6.44 34.81 22.83
CA LYS A 10 -6.51 34.65 21.37
C LYS A 10 -6.88 33.20 21.14
N GLU A 11 -8.16 33.01 20.85
CA GLU A 11 -8.80 31.75 20.54
C GLU A 11 -8.02 30.96 19.49
N HIS A 12 -7.89 29.66 19.77
CA HIS A 12 -7.57 28.63 18.81
C HIS A 12 -8.47 28.78 17.58
N ALA A 13 -7.87 29.09 16.44
CA ALA A 13 -8.51 28.87 15.15
C ALA A 13 -8.76 27.37 15.01
N GLY A 14 -10.00 26.96 15.29
CA GLY A 14 -10.48 25.61 15.05
C GLY A 14 -10.27 25.27 13.59
N ALA A 15 -9.54 24.18 13.35
CA ALA A 15 -9.55 23.51 12.06
C ALA A 15 -11.01 23.19 11.71
N PRO A 16 -11.46 23.38 10.46
CA PRO A 16 -12.77 22.94 10.07
C PRO A 16 -12.79 21.42 10.19
N ASN A 17 -13.57 20.93 11.14
CA ASN A 17 -13.98 19.54 11.22
C ASN A 17 -14.87 19.29 9.99
N ASP A 18 -14.26 18.90 8.88
CA ASP A 18 -14.96 18.39 7.70
C ASP A 18 -15.36 16.93 7.99
N SER A 19 -16.23 16.81 9.00
CA SER A 19 -16.90 15.59 9.39
C SER A 19 -18.09 15.37 8.46
N ASP A 20 -17.79 15.08 7.21
CA ASP A 20 -18.77 14.64 6.20
C ASP A 20 -18.46 13.19 5.80
N ASP A 21 -18.38 12.33 6.82
CA ASP A 21 -18.17 10.89 6.68
C ASP A 21 -19.52 10.16 6.79
N ASP A 22 -20.41 10.45 5.84
CA ASP A 22 -21.56 9.57 5.50
C ASP A 22 -21.26 8.77 4.21
N PHE A 23 -19.98 8.52 3.93
CA PHE A 23 -19.61 7.55 2.91
C PHE A 23 -19.60 6.17 3.56
N LYS A 24 -20.74 5.48 3.44
CA LYS A 24 -20.83 4.06 3.76
C LYS A 24 -19.83 3.31 2.89
N TYR A 25 -18.69 2.95 3.48
CA TYR A 25 -17.73 2.04 2.91
C TYR A 25 -18.49 0.75 2.62
N GLU A 26 -18.71 0.47 1.33
CA GLU A 26 -19.28 -0.79 0.91
C GLU A 26 -18.18 -1.83 1.23
N GLU A 27 -18.37 -2.55 2.34
CA GLU A 27 -17.57 -3.71 2.72
C GLU A 27 -17.76 -4.74 1.61
N VAL A 28 -16.94 -4.64 0.59
CA VAL A 28 -16.79 -5.69 -0.41
C VAL A 28 -16.21 -6.85 0.36
N SER A 29 -16.97 -7.94 0.49
CA SER A 29 -16.48 -9.20 1.06
C SER A 29 -15.08 -9.46 0.48
N LEU A 30 -14.08 -9.51 1.36
CA LEU A 30 -12.70 -9.90 1.02
C LEU A 30 -12.64 -11.40 0.73
N GLU A 31 -13.56 -11.88 -0.10
CA GLU A 31 -13.52 -13.22 -0.65
C GLU A 31 -12.59 -13.13 -1.87
N ASP A 32 -11.37 -13.60 -1.64
CA ASP A 32 -10.27 -13.83 -2.58
C ASP A 32 -9.30 -12.67 -2.88
N ASP A 33 -8.17 -12.76 -2.16
CA ASP A 33 -6.81 -12.71 -2.71
C ASP A 33 -6.10 -11.36 -2.78
N TRP A 34 -6.28 -10.54 -1.74
CA TRP A 34 -5.18 -9.69 -1.26
C TRP A 34 -4.62 -10.32 0.00
N SER A 35 -3.79 -11.35 -0.19
CA SER A 35 -2.78 -11.74 0.78
C SER A 35 -1.93 -10.52 1.12
N LEU A 36 -2.33 -9.79 2.17
CA LEU A 36 -1.42 -9.02 3.00
C LEU A 36 -0.45 -10.06 3.57
N THR A 37 0.67 -10.23 2.87
CA THR A 37 1.78 -11.09 3.29
C THR A 37 2.21 -10.69 4.69
N GLU A 38 1.82 -11.53 5.66
CA GLU A 38 2.64 -12.02 6.76
C GLU A 38 3.52 -10.95 7.42
N GLY A 39 2.87 -10.07 8.18
CA GLY A 39 3.52 -9.05 8.98
C GLY A 39 2.58 -8.37 9.97
N GLU A 40 1.42 -8.97 10.26
CA GLU A 40 0.59 -8.57 11.39
C GLU A 40 1.30 -9.04 12.67
N GLU A 41 2.28 -8.24 13.12
CA GLU A 41 2.60 -8.21 14.53
C GLU A 41 1.30 -7.84 15.26
N ASP A 42 0.73 -8.86 15.91
CA ASP A 42 -0.49 -8.81 16.71
C ASP A 42 -0.50 -7.55 17.59
N LEU A 43 -1.39 -6.61 17.29
CA LEU A 43 -1.56 -5.36 18.02
C LEU A 43 -1.71 -5.63 19.53
N ASP A 44 -2.36 -6.75 19.90
CA ASP A 44 -2.50 -7.19 21.29
C ASP A 44 -1.16 -7.60 21.90
N ALA A 45 -0.30 -8.29 21.16
CA ALA A 45 1.07 -8.59 21.57
C ALA A 45 1.92 -7.32 21.78
N THR A 46 1.80 -6.32 20.89
CA THR A 46 2.50 -5.03 21.06
C THR A 46 2.01 -4.29 22.30
N VAL A 47 0.69 -4.23 22.52
CA VAL A 47 0.09 -3.59 23.70
C VAL A 47 0.52 -4.28 24.99
N LYS A 48 0.49 -5.63 25.03
CA LYS A 48 1.00 -6.41 26.17
C LYS A 48 2.48 -6.18 26.44
N ALA A 49 3.31 -6.07 25.40
CA ALA A 49 4.73 -5.79 25.55
C ALA A 49 4.99 -4.40 26.17
N ILE A 50 4.24 -3.37 25.75
CA ILE A 50 4.32 -2.02 26.32
C ILE A 50 3.94 -2.05 27.81
N GLN A 51 2.86 -2.75 28.14
CA GLN A 51 2.38 -2.85 29.52
C GLN A 51 3.37 -3.57 30.44
N ASN A 52 3.90 -4.70 30.00
CA ASN A 52 4.92 -5.45 30.75
C ASN A 52 6.20 -4.62 30.98
N ARG A 53 6.61 -3.81 29.99
CA ARG A 53 7.76 -2.90 30.13
C ARG A 53 7.48 -1.78 31.14
N ALA A 54 6.28 -1.22 31.14
CA ALA A 54 5.86 -0.21 32.11
C ALA A 54 5.88 -0.78 33.55
N GLU A 55 5.39 -1.99 33.74
CA GLU A 55 5.41 -2.68 35.04
C GLU A 55 6.84 -3.03 35.51
N ALA A 56 7.71 -3.47 34.60
CA ALA A 56 9.11 -3.73 34.91
C ALA A 56 9.85 -2.46 35.36
N ASN A 57 9.61 -1.33 34.67
CA ASN A 57 10.18 -0.04 35.04
C ASN A 57 9.68 0.45 36.41
N ALA A 58 8.38 0.26 36.72
CA ALA A 58 7.82 0.61 38.03
C ALA A 58 8.43 -0.22 39.17
N ARG A 59 8.66 -1.53 38.95
CA ARG A 59 9.32 -2.40 39.92
C ARG A 59 10.80 -2.01 40.14
N ALA A 60 11.51 -1.65 39.07
CA ALA A 60 12.90 -1.19 39.15
C ALA A 60 13.05 0.15 39.89
N ALA A 61 12.10 1.08 39.74
CA ALA A 61 12.08 2.35 40.46
C ALA A 61 11.88 2.16 41.98
N THR A 62 11.07 1.18 42.38
CA THR A 62 10.75 0.91 43.80
C THR A 62 11.94 0.29 44.56
N SER A 63 12.78 -0.49 43.88
CA SER A 63 13.95 -1.15 44.49
C SER A 63 15.13 -0.22 44.77
N LYS A 64 15.15 1.01 44.23
CA LYS A 64 16.32 1.93 44.32
C LYS A 64 16.32 2.86 45.54
N ARG A 65 15.33 2.80 46.41
CA ARG A 65 15.32 3.56 47.68
C ARG A 65 16.33 2.96 48.67
N LYS A 66 17.62 3.19 48.45
CA LYS A 66 18.67 2.90 49.43
C LYS A 66 18.53 3.88 50.59
N THR A 67 18.53 3.34 51.80
CA THR A 67 18.58 4.08 53.06
C THR A 67 19.86 4.92 53.09
N HIS A 68 19.70 6.24 53.27
CA HIS A 68 20.78 7.21 53.40
C HIS A 68 21.62 6.88 54.65
N GLN A 69 22.81 6.31 54.45
CA GLN A 69 23.84 6.32 55.48
C GLN A 69 24.76 7.50 55.21
N PRO A 70 25.08 8.32 56.23
CA PRO A 70 25.97 9.45 56.04
C PRO A 70 27.38 8.97 55.66
N GLU A 71 27.92 9.53 54.57
CA GLU A 71 29.24 9.16 54.04
C GLU A 71 30.35 9.82 54.87
N ALA A 72 31.44 9.06 55.13
CA ALA A 72 32.63 9.61 55.75
C ALA A 72 33.28 10.65 54.81
N VAL A 73 33.92 11.68 55.37
CA VAL A 73 34.49 12.78 54.57
C VAL A 73 35.55 12.30 53.58
N ASP A 74 36.34 11.28 53.94
CA ASP A 74 37.36 10.73 53.04
C ASP A 74 36.75 9.93 51.88
N ASP A 75 35.67 9.18 52.10
CA ASP A 75 34.92 8.51 51.03
C ASP A 75 34.29 9.52 50.06
N PHE A 76 33.68 10.59 50.59
CA PHE A 76 33.15 11.67 49.77
C PHE A 76 34.22 12.36 48.92
N LEU A 77 35.40 12.63 49.48
CA LEU A 77 36.50 13.23 48.72
C LEU A 77 36.99 12.31 47.60
N ARG A 78 37.06 10.99 47.85
CA ARG A 78 37.39 10.00 46.80
C ARG A 78 36.36 10.02 45.69
N ASN A 79 35.08 9.98 46.05
CA ASN A 79 33.97 9.99 45.10
C ASN A 79 33.90 11.33 44.34
N PHE A 80 34.12 12.46 45.01
CA PHE A 80 34.18 13.78 44.38
C PHE A 80 35.31 13.87 43.37
N LEU A 81 36.55 13.51 43.75
CA LEU A 81 37.70 13.58 42.85
C LEU A 81 37.54 12.62 41.66
N PHE A 82 36.94 11.45 41.89
CA PHE A 82 36.59 10.51 40.83
C PHE A 82 35.54 11.11 39.86
N HIS A 83 34.45 11.67 40.38
CA HIS A 83 33.40 12.28 39.56
C HIS A 83 33.85 13.56 38.84
N ALA A 84 34.79 14.31 39.43
CA ALA A 84 35.42 15.48 38.82
C ALA A 84 36.48 15.11 37.77
N GLY A 85 36.82 13.82 37.60
CA GLY A 85 37.84 13.36 36.67
C GLY A 85 39.28 13.71 37.08
N MET A 86 39.51 14.05 38.35
CA MET A 86 40.81 14.44 38.90
C MET A 86 41.61 13.21 39.35
N THR A 87 41.92 12.30 38.42
CA THR A 87 42.49 10.98 38.74
C THR A 87 43.88 11.04 39.36
N GLU A 88 44.74 11.97 38.92
CA GLU A 88 46.08 12.14 39.51
C GLU A 88 46.00 12.67 40.95
N THR A 89 45.13 13.64 41.20
CA THR A 89 44.88 14.17 42.55
C THR A 89 44.26 13.12 43.46
N LEU A 90 43.37 12.28 42.92
CA LEU A 90 42.82 11.13 43.63
C LEU A 90 43.93 10.16 44.04
N ASP A 91 44.83 9.80 43.14
CA ASP A 91 45.92 8.85 43.43
C ASP A 91 46.89 9.38 44.50
N CYS A 92 47.28 10.66 44.41
CA CYS A 92 48.08 11.32 45.45
C CYS A 92 47.34 11.31 46.80
N PHE A 93 46.06 11.71 46.82
CA PHE A 93 45.25 11.72 48.04
C PHE A 93 45.14 10.32 48.67
N GLN A 94 44.90 9.28 47.86
CA GLN A 94 44.80 7.90 48.36
C GLN A 94 46.12 7.43 48.97
N THR A 95 47.24 7.74 48.34
CA THR A 95 48.57 7.36 48.80
C THR A 95 48.91 8.06 50.12
N GLU A 96 48.76 9.38 50.18
CA GLU A 96 49.04 10.17 51.38
C GLU A 96 48.10 9.79 52.54
N TRP A 97 46.82 9.60 52.27
CA TRP A 97 45.84 9.19 53.29
C TRP A 97 46.20 7.83 53.90
N THR A 98 46.60 6.87 53.07
CA THR A 98 47.00 5.53 53.53
C THR A 98 48.29 5.59 54.36
N GLU A 99 49.26 6.40 53.94
CA GLU A 99 50.51 6.62 54.67
C GLU A 99 50.25 7.27 56.04
N MET A 100 49.36 8.27 56.10
CA MET A 100 48.98 8.96 57.33
C MET A 100 48.22 8.06 58.31
N MET A 101 47.36 7.18 57.79
CA MET A 101 46.68 6.15 58.57
C MET A 101 47.66 5.14 59.17
N GLN A 102 48.62 4.64 58.39
CA GLN A 102 49.63 3.69 58.86
C GLN A 102 50.56 4.28 59.94
N LYS A 103 50.86 5.57 59.85
CA LYS A 103 51.66 6.30 60.84
C LYS A 103 50.87 6.69 62.11
N GLY A 104 49.56 6.45 62.13
CA GLY A 104 48.67 6.85 63.23
C GLY A 104 48.56 8.37 63.42
N LEU A 105 48.87 9.16 62.39
CA LEU A 105 48.79 10.62 62.43
C LEU A 105 47.36 11.13 62.26
N VAL A 106 46.46 10.28 61.76
CA VAL A 106 45.06 10.59 61.51
C VAL A 106 44.19 9.56 62.24
N ASP A 107 43.25 10.07 63.01
CA ASP A 107 42.20 9.27 63.65
C ASP A 107 40.96 9.26 62.72
N ALA A 108 40.78 8.17 61.97
CA ALA A 108 39.67 8.03 61.02
C ALA A 108 38.29 8.07 61.70
N GLU A 109 38.17 7.72 62.98
CA GLU A 109 36.90 7.83 63.71
C GLU A 109 36.55 9.28 64.08
N ARG A 110 37.54 10.16 64.05
CA ARG A 110 37.40 11.59 64.38
C ARG A 110 37.21 12.47 63.14
N VAL A 111 37.42 11.90 61.96
CA VAL A 111 37.05 12.50 60.68
C VAL A 111 35.53 12.56 60.65
N GLY A 112 34.99 13.77 60.62
CA GLY A 112 33.56 13.99 60.66
C GLY A 112 32.82 13.37 59.47
N VAL A 113 31.50 13.45 59.53
CA VAL A 113 30.59 13.02 58.47
C VAL A 113 30.29 14.19 57.54
N VAL A 114 30.09 13.92 56.25
CA VAL A 114 29.70 14.97 55.30
C VAL A 114 28.27 15.46 55.59
N PRO A 115 28.03 16.78 55.63
CA PRO A 115 26.68 17.30 55.79
C PRO A 115 25.74 16.82 54.67
N ASP A 116 24.56 16.31 55.06
CA ASP A 116 23.56 15.72 54.16
C ASP A 116 23.18 16.63 52.97
N VAL A 117 23.25 17.95 53.14
CA VAL A 117 22.94 18.94 52.08
C VAL A 117 23.79 18.75 50.82
N TYR A 118 25.06 18.37 50.95
CA TYR A 118 25.93 18.15 49.79
C TYR A 118 25.61 16.84 49.06
N ILE A 119 25.28 15.78 49.82
CA ILE A 119 24.86 14.49 49.27
C ILE A 119 23.52 14.66 48.53
N ASP A 120 22.59 15.40 49.13
CA ASP A 120 21.30 15.71 48.52
C ASP A 120 21.44 16.55 47.25
N ASN A 121 22.33 17.55 47.21
CA ASN A 121 22.59 18.33 46.00
C ASN A 121 23.16 17.47 44.86
N LEU A 122 24.09 16.56 45.17
CA LEU A 122 24.65 15.65 44.17
C LEU A 122 23.59 14.67 43.63
N ARG A 123 22.70 14.17 44.50
CA ARG A 123 21.56 13.34 44.10
C ARG A 123 20.60 14.14 43.20
N LEU A 124 20.24 15.36 43.60
CA LEU A 124 19.33 16.21 42.83
C LEU A 124 19.91 16.58 41.46
N ASP A 125 21.21 16.86 41.36
CA ASP A 125 21.87 17.10 40.06
C ASP A 125 21.82 15.85 39.16
N SER A 126 22.02 14.67 39.74
CA SER A 126 21.91 13.40 39.02
C SER A 126 20.48 13.13 38.54
N GLU A 127 19.48 13.39 39.39
CA GLU A 127 18.06 13.28 39.04
C GLU A 127 17.68 14.28 37.94
N LEU A 128 18.16 15.52 38.04
CA LEU A 128 17.93 16.57 37.04
C LEU A 128 18.53 16.19 35.68
N LYS A 129 19.76 15.70 35.65
CA LYS A 129 20.41 15.22 34.42
C LYS A 129 19.67 14.03 33.81
N ASN A 130 19.21 13.08 34.64
CA ASN A 130 18.42 11.94 34.15
C ASN A 130 17.06 12.40 33.59
N ALA A 131 16.34 13.26 34.31
CA ALA A 131 15.07 13.81 33.86
C ALA A 131 15.21 14.62 32.55
N GLN A 132 16.30 15.37 32.40
CA GLN A 132 16.60 16.08 31.14
C GLN A 132 16.85 15.13 29.98
N ARG A 133 17.58 14.02 30.21
CA ARG A 133 17.83 12.98 29.21
C ARG A 133 16.52 12.32 28.78
N GLU A 134 15.71 11.86 29.75
CA GLU A 134 14.42 11.23 29.48
C GLU A 134 13.48 12.17 28.71
N ARG A 135 13.42 13.46 29.10
CA ARG A 135 12.63 14.47 28.38
C ARG A 135 13.07 14.58 26.92
N GLU A 136 14.36 14.57 26.66
CA GLU A 136 14.90 14.67 25.30
C GLU A 136 14.59 13.40 24.49
N GLU A 137 14.72 12.22 25.08
CA GLU A 137 14.32 10.95 24.46
C GLU A 137 12.83 10.96 24.08
N TYR A 138 11.95 11.39 24.99
CA TYR A 138 10.52 11.52 24.71
C TYR A 138 10.25 12.55 23.61
N ARG A 139 10.96 13.67 23.59
CA ARG A 139 10.83 14.70 22.55
C ARG A 139 11.17 14.14 21.17
N LEU A 140 12.25 13.36 21.07
CA LEU A 140 12.66 12.71 19.82
C LEU A 140 11.65 11.65 19.39
N ALA A 141 11.20 10.79 20.31
CA ALA A 141 10.20 9.76 20.04
C ALA A 141 8.88 10.37 19.57
N ALA A 142 8.40 11.43 20.22
CA ALA A 142 7.19 12.14 19.83
C ALA A 142 7.33 12.78 18.43
N SER A 143 8.49 13.34 18.12
CA SER A 143 8.76 13.92 16.79
C SER A 143 8.73 12.85 15.70
N ALA A 144 9.39 11.71 15.91
CA ALA A 144 9.38 10.58 14.98
C ALA A 144 7.98 9.98 14.78
N ALA A 145 7.19 9.89 15.86
CA ALA A 145 5.81 9.45 15.81
C ALA A 145 4.93 10.44 15.01
N ALA A 146 5.09 11.75 15.23
CA ALA A 146 4.38 12.78 14.50
C ALA A 146 4.67 12.73 12.99
N GLU A 147 5.94 12.54 12.60
CA GLU A 147 6.31 12.35 11.20
C GLU A 147 5.67 11.11 10.57
N THR A 148 5.66 9.99 11.31
CA THR A 148 5.03 8.75 10.86
C THR A 148 3.53 8.91 10.69
N LEU A 149 2.87 9.60 11.62
CA LEU A 149 1.44 9.91 11.53
C LEU A 149 1.12 10.69 10.26
N VAL A 150 1.91 11.72 9.92
CA VAL A 150 1.73 12.49 8.69
C VAL A 150 1.89 11.61 7.45
N ARG A 151 2.87 10.68 7.44
CA ARG A 151 3.04 9.72 6.33
C ARG A 151 1.83 8.81 6.18
N VAL A 152 1.32 8.24 7.27
CA VAL A 152 0.14 7.36 7.27
C VAL A 152 -1.11 8.11 6.83
N GLN A 153 -1.32 9.34 7.31
CA GLN A 153 -2.46 10.18 6.89
C GLN A 153 -2.44 10.44 5.38
N LYS A 154 -1.27 10.81 4.82
CA LYS A 154 -1.13 11.00 3.37
C LYS A 154 -1.42 9.72 2.58
N ALA A 155 -0.95 8.56 3.06
CA ALA A 155 -1.25 7.27 2.42
C ALA A 155 -2.76 6.97 2.46
N ARG A 156 -3.40 7.09 3.63
CA ARG A 156 -4.84 6.94 3.80
C ARG A 156 -5.63 7.84 2.84
N ASP A 157 -5.27 9.13 2.78
CA ASP A 157 -5.96 10.11 1.94
C ASP A 157 -5.77 9.82 0.45
N PHE A 158 -4.58 9.36 0.06
CA PHE A 158 -4.32 8.87 -1.29
C PHE A 158 -5.23 7.69 -1.63
N HIS A 159 -5.30 6.66 -0.79
CA HIS A 159 -6.16 5.49 -1.02
C HIS A 159 -7.64 5.87 -1.13
N ARG A 160 -8.12 6.75 -0.24
CA ARG A 160 -9.49 7.27 -0.27
C ARG A 160 -9.78 8.01 -1.59
N LEU A 161 -8.85 8.84 -2.06
CA LEU A 161 -8.99 9.55 -3.34
C LEU A 161 -8.97 8.57 -4.52
N GLN A 162 -8.08 7.58 -4.52
CA GLN A 162 -8.00 6.57 -5.58
C GLN A 162 -9.28 5.74 -5.66
N HIS A 163 -9.79 5.26 -4.53
CA HIS A 163 -11.05 4.53 -4.48
C HIS A 163 -12.20 5.37 -5.08
N LYS A 164 -12.31 6.65 -4.69
CA LYS A 164 -13.31 7.57 -5.26
C LYS A 164 -13.20 7.70 -6.78
N ARG A 165 -11.98 7.80 -7.33
CA ARG A 165 -11.75 7.83 -8.79
C ARG A 165 -12.18 6.54 -9.47
N VAL A 166 -11.77 5.39 -8.92
CA VAL A 166 -12.12 4.07 -9.47
C VAL A 166 -13.63 3.86 -9.48
N VAL A 167 -14.34 4.26 -8.42
CA VAL A 167 -15.80 4.18 -8.37
C VAL A 167 -16.45 5.06 -9.44
N GLN A 168 -15.94 6.28 -9.67
CA GLN A 168 -16.43 7.15 -10.75
C GLN A 168 -16.22 6.52 -12.13
N GLU A 169 -15.04 5.96 -12.40
CA GLU A 169 -14.73 5.28 -13.66
C GLU A 169 -15.59 4.03 -13.85
N LYS A 170 -15.75 3.21 -12.80
CA LYS A 170 -16.66 2.05 -12.79
C LYS A 170 -18.07 2.47 -13.21
N ASN A 171 -18.61 3.51 -12.59
CA ASN A 171 -19.98 3.98 -12.87
C ASN A 171 -20.11 4.51 -14.30
N ARG A 172 -19.09 5.20 -14.82
CA ARG A 172 -19.06 5.62 -16.23
C ARG A 172 -19.09 4.43 -17.18
N LEU A 173 -18.27 3.41 -16.95
CA LEU A 173 -18.22 2.21 -17.79
C LEU A 173 -19.54 1.43 -17.74
N ILE A 174 -20.16 1.32 -16.57
CA ILE A 174 -21.48 0.71 -16.42
C ILE A 174 -22.50 1.41 -17.33
N GLU A 175 -22.48 2.74 -17.38
CA GLU A 175 -23.40 3.50 -18.22
C GLU A 175 -23.11 3.33 -19.71
N GLU A 176 -21.85 3.26 -20.11
CA GLU A 176 -21.46 2.94 -21.48
C GLU A 176 -21.92 1.53 -21.90
N ILE A 177 -21.77 0.53 -21.03
CA ILE A 177 -22.25 -0.84 -21.25
C ILE A 177 -23.78 -0.87 -21.42
N ARG A 178 -24.53 -0.15 -20.57
CA ARG A 178 -25.99 -0.05 -20.67
C ARG A 178 -26.41 0.53 -22.02
N ARG A 179 -25.78 1.61 -22.44
CA ARG A 179 -26.04 2.26 -23.74
C ARG A 179 -25.76 1.33 -24.92
N LEU A 180 -24.63 0.63 -24.89
CA LEU A 180 -24.28 -0.36 -25.91
C LEU A 180 -25.29 -1.51 -25.97
N LYS A 181 -25.73 -2.00 -24.81
CA LYS A 181 -26.76 -3.05 -24.74
C LYS A 181 -28.07 -2.58 -25.39
N VAL A 182 -28.50 -1.35 -25.13
CA VAL A 182 -29.66 -0.75 -25.79
C VAL A 182 -29.46 -0.69 -27.31
N GLN A 183 -28.28 -0.26 -27.79
CA GLN A 183 -27.98 -0.22 -29.22
C GLN A 183 -28.02 -1.62 -29.86
N CYS A 184 -27.41 -2.63 -29.23
CA CYS A 184 -27.47 -4.02 -29.71
C CYS A 184 -28.91 -4.53 -29.80
N ASN A 185 -29.73 -4.28 -28.77
CA ASN A 185 -31.14 -4.64 -28.79
C ASN A 185 -31.91 -3.94 -29.92
N ASN A 186 -31.53 -2.72 -30.30
CA ASN A 186 -32.14 -1.99 -31.41
C ASN A 186 -31.74 -2.57 -32.78
N TYR A 187 -30.52 -3.11 -32.93
CA TYR A 187 -30.05 -3.71 -34.19
C TYR A 187 -30.54 -5.15 -34.40
N GLU A 188 -30.77 -5.90 -33.32
CA GLU A 188 -31.31 -7.26 -33.30
C GLU A 188 -32.49 -7.47 -34.28
N PRO A 189 -33.58 -6.66 -34.26
CA PRO A 189 -34.70 -6.83 -35.18
C PRO A 189 -34.37 -6.52 -36.64
N ALA A 190 -33.39 -5.65 -36.92
CA ALA A 190 -32.96 -5.35 -38.28
C ALA A 190 -32.20 -6.54 -38.89
N ILE A 191 -31.34 -7.17 -38.10
CA ILE A 191 -30.60 -8.39 -38.49
C ILE A 191 -31.58 -9.55 -38.73
N LYS A 192 -32.55 -9.77 -37.83
CA LYS A 192 -33.60 -10.80 -38.01
C LYS A 192 -34.35 -10.65 -39.32
N ARG A 193 -34.83 -9.43 -39.62
CA ARG A 193 -35.52 -9.12 -40.88
C ARG A 193 -34.66 -9.38 -42.11
N MET A 194 -33.37 -9.06 -42.06
CA MET A 194 -32.46 -9.33 -43.17
C MET A 194 -32.24 -10.83 -43.37
N ASN A 195 -32.11 -11.59 -42.28
CA ASN A 195 -31.94 -13.05 -42.34
C ASN A 195 -33.19 -13.76 -42.89
N GLU A 196 -34.38 -13.33 -42.49
CA GLU A 196 -35.65 -13.81 -43.03
C GLU A 196 -35.74 -13.59 -44.55
N LYS A 197 -35.38 -12.38 -45.02
CA LYS A 197 -35.33 -12.07 -46.45
C LYS A 197 -34.32 -12.94 -47.19
N TYR A 198 -33.12 -13.13 -46.63
CA TYR A 198 -32.11 -14.00 -47.21
C TYR A 198 -32.63 -15.44 -47.39
N HIS A 199 -33.24 -16.02 -46.35
CA HIS A 199 -33.82 -17.36 -46.44
C HIS A 199 -34.98 -17.44 -47.44
N ALA A 200 -35.81 -16.40 -47.55
CA ALA A 200 -36.88 -16.36 -48.55
C ALA A 200 -36.33 -16.37 -49.98
N VAL A 201 -35.33 -15.52 -50.26
CA VAL A 201 -34.66 -15.45 -51.56
C VAL A 201 -33.96 -16.77 -51.88
N LEU A 202 -33.31 -17.39 -50.90
CA LEU A 202 -32.65 -18.69 -51.07
C LEU A 202 -33.67 -19.77 -51.46
N LYS A 203 -34.80 -19.88 -50.75
CA LYS A 203 -35.87 -20.83 -51.08
C LYS A 203 -36.42 -20.58 -52.49
N GLN A 204 -36.69 -19.33 -52.85
CA GLN A 204 -37.19 -18.99 -54.18
C GLN A 204 -36.16 -19.33 -55.28
N THR A 205 -34.88 -19.07 -55.02
CA THR A 205 -33.79 -19.41 -55.96
C THR A 205 -33.75 -20.91 -56.22
N VAL A 206 -33.84 -21.73 -55.17
CA VAL A 206 -33.89 -23.20 -55.29
C VAL A 206 -35.12 -23.67 -56.08
N LEU A 207 -36.29 -23.07 -55.84
CA LEU A 207 -37.49 -23.40 -56.61
C LEU A 207 -37.33 -23.06 -58.09
N VAL A 208 -36.82 -21.87 -58.41
CA VAL A 208 -36.56 -21.43 -59.78
C VAL A 208 -35.51 -22.31 -60.46
N THR A 209 -34.47 -22.75 -59.75
CA THR A 209 -33.48 -23.68 -60.31
C THR A 209 -34.11 -25.03 -60.64
N LEU A 210 -34.97 -25.57 -59.75
CA LEU A 210 -35.64 -26.84 -60.02
C LEU A 210 -36.65 -26.74 -61.18
N GLU A 211 -37.38 -25.63 -61.30
CA GLU A 211 -38.27 -25.39 -62.43
C GLU A 211 -37.49 -25.28 -63.75
N ARG A 212 -36.36 -24.57 -63.74
CA ARG A 212 -35.45 -24.50 -64.89
C ARG A 212 -34.94 -25.88 -65.27
N ASP A 213 -34.47 -26.68 -64.32
CA ASP A 213 -33.92 -28.02 -64.57
C ASP A 213 -35.01 -28.97 -65.10
N LYS A 214 -36.25 -28.87 -64.58
CA LYS A 214 -37.40 -29.60 -65.12
C LYS A 214 -37.71 -29.18 -66.56
N ALA A 215 -37.67 -27.89 -66.88
CA ALA A 215 -37.90 -27.38 -68.23
C ALA A 215 -36.78 -27.85 -69.19
N LEU A 216 -35.52 -27.73 -68.78
CA LEU A 216 -34.36 -28.23 -69.53
C LEU A 216 -34.43 -29.75 -69.74
N GLY A 217 -34.83 -30.52 -68.72
CA GLY A 217 -35.02 -31.96 -68.85
C GLY A 217 -36.14 -32.34 -69.84
N ARG A 218 -37.20 -31.53 -69.96
CA ARG A 218 -38.24 -31.70 -70.99
C ARG A 218 -37.71 -31.38 -72.38
N VAL A 219 -37.01 -30.25 -72.54
CA VAL A 219 -36.37 -29.86 -73.80
C VAL A 219 -35.36 -30.92 -74.25
N ASN A 220 -34.53 -31.43 -73.34
CA ASN A 220 -33.53 -32.45 -73.65
C ASN A 220 -34.15 -33.81 -74.01
N ARG A 221 -35.33 -34.14 -73.44
CA ARG A 221 -36.07 -35.35 -73.82
C ARG A 221 -36.76 -35.21 -75.18
N GLN A 222 -37.27 -34.03 -75.49
CA GLN A 222 -37.83 -33.71 -76.82
C GLN A 222 -36.74 -33.69 -77.89
N SER A 223 -35.60 -33.03 -77.64
CA SER A 223 -34.47 -33.04 -78.56
C SER A 223 -33.89 -34.45 -78.74
N ALA A 224 -33.83 -35.29 -77.70
CA ALA A 224 -33.41 -36.69 -77.83
C ALA A 224 -34.39 -37.55 -78.65
N GLN A 225 -35.70 -37.27 -78.59
CA GLN A 225 -36.71 -37.92 -79.44
C GLN A 225 -36.58 -37.47 -80.91
N ASP A 226 -36.31 -36.18 -81.14
CA ASP A 226 -36.02 -35.65 -82.48
C ASP A 226 -34.68 -36.19 -83.04
N ASN A 227 -33.69 -36.44 -82.17
CA ASN A 227 -32.38 -36.97 -82.56
C ASN A 227 -32.38 -38.50 -82.77
N THR A 228 -33.35 -39.25 -82.24
CA THR A 228 -33.54 -40.68 -82.60
C THR A 228 -34.11 -40.91 -84.01
N HIS A 229 -34.43 -39.84 -84.76
CA HIS A 229 -34.76 -39.89 -86.19
C HIS A 229 -33.53 -39.59 -87.09
N PHE A 230 -32.32 -39.44 -86.56
CA PHE A 230 -31.13 -39.21 -87.40
C PHE A 230 -29.88 -39.89 -86.84
N CYS A 231 -29.49 -41.00 -87.47
CA CYS A 231 -28.30 -41.80 -87.17
C CYS A 231 -27.09 -41.38 -88.02
N GLY A 232 -25.88 -41.36 -87.40
CA GLY A 232 -24.54 -41.38 -88.01
C GLY A 232 -23.68 -40.13 -87.72
N ASP A 233 -22.86 -40.03 -86.64
CA ASP A 233 -21.53 -40.67 -86.37
C ASP A 233 -20.39 -40.01 -87.21
N ALA A 234 -19.16 -39.70 -86.80
CA ALA A 234 -18.41 -39.44 -85.55
C ALA A 234 -17.10 -38.73 -85.98
N GLY A 235 -16.37 -38.05 -85.07
CA GLY A 235 -14.99 -37.60 -85.32
C GLY A 235 -14.43 -36.65 -84.27
N GLU A 236 -13.42 -37.14 -83.55
CA GLU A 236 -12.59 -36.54 -82.47
C GLU A 236 -11.85 -35.26 -82.93
N GLU A 237 -11.39 -34.30 -82.10
CA GLU A 237 -10.27 -34.40 -81.15
C GLU A 237 -10.11 -33.10 -80.32
N GLU A 238 -9.59 -33.22 -79.09
CA GLU A 238 -9.24 -32.15 -78.12
C GLU A 238 -8.05 -31.27 -78.54
N ILE A 239 -8.05 -29.96 -78.19
CA ILE A 239 -6.86 -29.29 -77.58
C ILE A 239 -7.28 -28.24 -76.54
N ASN A 240 -6.80 -28.49 -75.34
CA ASN A 240 -6.75 -27.73 -74.09
C ASN A 240 -6.07 -26.34 -74.19
N LYS A 241 -6.61 -25.31 -73.49
CA LYS A 241 -5.77 -24.26 -72.87
C LYS A 241 -6.44 -23.64 -71.63
N LYS A 242 -5.87 -24.05 -70.48
CA LYS A 242 -5.90 -23.44 -69.14
C LYS A 242 -6.14 -21.92 -69.11
N GLY A 243 -7.09 -21.52 -68.26
CA GLY A 243 -7.17 -20.18 -67.68
C GLY A 243 -7.55 -20.31 -66.19
N GLU A 244 -6.54 -20.27 -65.32
CA GLU A 244 -6.71 -20.21 -63.87
C GLU A 244 -7.36 -18.88 -63.45
N ALA A 245 -8.46 -18.94 -62.70
CA ALA A 245 -8.98 -17.80 -61.95
C ALA A 245 -8.83 -18.07 -60.46
N SER A 246 -7.82 -17.40 -59.91
CA SER A 246 -7.37 -17.39 -58.53
C SER A 246 -8.49 -17.02 -57.54
N VAL A 247 -8.70 -17.91 -56.56
CA VAL A 247 -9.41 -17.66 -55.31
C VAL A 247 -8.60 -16.65 -54.48
N LYS A 248 -9.10 -15.42 -54.33
CA LYS A 248 -8.60 -14.48 -53.31
C LYS A 248 -9.53 -14.49 -52.11
N GLY A 249 -9.18 -15.29 -51.11
CA GLY A 249 -9.67 -15.13 -49.75
C GLY A 249 -9.19 -13.78 -49.21
N THR A 250 -10.14 -12.96 -48.75
CA THR A 250 -9.83 -11.74 -48.00
C THR A 250 -9.61 -12.14 -46.55
N THR A 251 -8.36 -12.45 -46.19
CA THR A 251 -7.93 -12.52 -44.80
C THR A 251 -7.62 -11.08 -44.35
N ARG A 252 -8.49 -10.53 -43.50
CA ARG A 252 -8.21 -9.28 -42.78
C ARG A 252 -7.04 -9.53 -41.82
N PRO A 253 -6.01 -8.65 -41.73
CA PRO A 253 -4.99 -8.81 -40.71
C PRO A 253 -5.59 -8.56 -39.34
N VAL A 254 -5.47 -9.56 -38.46
CA VAL A 254 -5.65 -9.40 -37.02
C VAL A 254 -4.53 -8.49 -36.54
N THR A 255 -4.89 -7.28 -36.12
CA THR A 255 -3.97 -6.40 -35.37
C THR A 255 -3.81 -7.02 -33.98
N GLN A 256 -2.64 -7.60 -33.70
CA GLN A 256 -2.29 -7.94 -32.32
C GLN A 256 -2.14 -6.63 -31.51
N PRO A 257 -2.61 -6.58 -30.26
CA PRO A 257 -2.30 -5.47 -29.38
C PRO A 257 -0.80 -5.51 -29.06
N LYS A 258 -0.14 -4.35 -29.18
CA LYS A 258 1.24 -4.17 -28.73
C LYS A 258 1.34 -4.49 -27.25
N SER A 259 2.22 -5.41 -26.88
CA SER A 259 2.69 -5.59 -25.50
C SER A 259 3.51 -4.35 -25.07
N PRO A 260 3.31 -3.83 -23.84
CA PRO A 260 4.16 -2.76 -23.33
C PRO A 260 5.48 -3.36 -22.85
N THR A 261 6.57 -3.06 -23.53
CA THR A 261 7.90 -3.47 -23.06
C THR A 261 8.80 -2.25 -22.86
N SER A 262 9.06 -2.02 -21.57
CA SER A 262 10.25 -1.44 -20.95
C SER A 262 10.48 0.07 -21.01
N ARG A 263 10.23 0.71 -19.86
CA ARG A 263 10.92 1.94 -19.44
C ARG A 263 12.42 1.64 -19.26
N PRO A 264 13.33 2.52 -19.68
CA PRO A 264 14.73 2.42 -19.28
C PRO A 264 14.88 2.81 -17.81
N HIS A 265 15.67 2.01 -17.08
CA HIS A 265 16.25 2.35 -15.80
C HIS A 265 16.92 3.73 -15.91
N ARG A 266 16.54 4.66 -15.03
CA ARG A 266 17.38 5.80 -14.70
C ARG A 266 18.32 5.38 -13.59
N GLU A 267 19.60 5.46 -13.89
CA GLU A 267 20.70 5.60 -12.94
C GLU A 267 20.36 6.70 -11.92
N SER A 268 20.69 6.43 -10.66
CA SER A 268 20.74 7.43 -9.60
C SER A 268 22.16 7.41 -9.05
N ASP A 269 22.88 8.50 -9.31
CA ASP A 269 23.81 9.09 -8.34
C ASP A 269 23.03 9.62 -7.13
#